data_AF-A0A2I0I757-F1
#
_entry.id   AF-A0A2I0I757-F1
#
_cell.length_a   1.000
_cell.length_b   1.000
_cell.length_c   1.000
_cell.angle_alpha   90.00
_cell.angle_beta   90.00
_cell.angle_gamma   90.00
#
_symmetry.space_group_name_H-M   'P 1'
#
loop_
_entity.id
_entity.type
_entity.pdbx_description
1 polymer ?
#
loop_
_entity_poly.entity_id
_entity_poly.type
_entity_poly.pdbx_seq_one_letter_code
_entity_poly.pdbx_strand_id
1 'polypeptide(L)'
;MAAALSPAASLQLRPYPTLRLLSLYSRASTTLRTSHSLPPPFRSLPRRRCLCTVITGALYSGERTKRELVEKPRGELGERVGEFRRRLKIAEIKGKPDEGLGRVGQSIAVMGWVRTLRVQSSVTFMEVNDGSCLSNMQCVLGSEVEGYDQVESGSVSTGASVWVQGEVVPSQGSKQKVELKVKKIVLLGKSDPSYPIQKKRVSKEFLRTKAHLRPRTNTFGAVARVRNALAFATHKFFQENGFVWVSSPIITASDCEGAGEQFCVTTLIPSSGETTDTPLDTIPKTNNGLIDWSQDFFGKPAFLTVSGQLNGETYATALSDIYTFGPTFRAENSNTSRHLAEFW
;
A
#
# COMPACT_ATOMS: atom_id res chain seq x y z
N MET A 1 6.57 -47.28 17.38
CA MET A 1 7.21 -46.42 18.38
C MET A 1 6.44 -45.12 18.47
N ALA A 2 5.77 -44.90 19.59
CA ALA A 2 4.95 -43.72 19.84
C ALA A 2 5.84 -42.55 20.27
N ALA A 3 5.71 -41.40 19.62
CA ALA A 3 6.30 -40.14 20.07
C ALA A 3 5.17 -39.24 20.57
N ALA A 4 5.16 -39.01 21.88
CA ALA A 4 4.21 -38.15 22.58
C ALA A 4 4.45 -36.68 22.20
N LEU A 5 3.36 -35.98 21.85
CA LEU A 5 3.33 -34.54 21.69
C LEU A 5 3.12 -33.90 23.07
N SER A 6 4.06 -33.05 23.49
CA SER A 6 3.95 -32.26 24.72
C SER A 6 3.02 -31.05 24.50
N PRO A 7 2.22 -30.60 25.49
CA PRO A 7 1.25 -29.52 25.29
C PRO A 7 1.92 -28.13 25.31
N ALA A 8 1.34 -27.22 24.53
CA ALA A 8 1.76 -25.82 24.42
C ALA A 8 1.63 -25.08 25.76
N ALA A 9 2.73 -24.55 26.26
CA ALA A 9 2.74 -23.65 27.40
C ALA A 9 2.26 -22.25 26.98
N SER A 10 1.22 -21.77 27.66
CA SER A 10 0.70 -20.40 27.58
C SER A 10 1.67 -19.42 28.24
N LEU A 11 2.33 -18.57 27.44
CA LEU A 11 3.12 -17.44 27.95
C LEU A 11 2.18 -16.31 28.39
N GLN A 12 1.77 -16.34 29.66
CA GLN A 12 1.22 -15.15 30.33
C GLN A 12 2.37 -14.28 30.84
N LEU A 13 2.53 -13.08 30.25
CA LEU A 13 3.43 -12.06 30.76
C LEU A 13 2.80 -11.43 32.02
N ARG A 14 3.47 -11.56 33.18
CA ARG A 14 3.14 -10.82 34.40
C ARG A 14 3.76 -9.42 34.36
N PRO A 15 3.09 -8.37 34.86
CA PRO A 15 3.64 -7.03 34.92
C PRO A 15 4.67 -6.93 36.07
N TYR A 16 5.87 -6.41 35.78
CA TYR A 16 6.83 -6.02 36.80
C TYR A 16 6.55 -4.57 37.26
N PRO A 17 6.75 -4.25 38.55
CA PRO A 17 6.45 -2.93 39.11
C PRO A 17 7.55 -1.91 38.77
N THR A 18 7.15 -0.67 38.59
CA THR A 18 7.98 0.49 38.31
C THR A 18 8.86 0.87 39.51
N LEU A 19 10.18 0.79 39.34
CA LEU A 19 11.16 1.37 40.26
C LEU A 19 11.25 2.89 40.00
N ARG A 20 10.74 3.68 40.96
CA ARG A 20 10.93 5.14 41.01
C ARG A 20 12.39 5.44 41.37
N LEU A 21 13.13 6.08 40.46
CA LEU A 21 14.39 6.75 40.81
C LEU A 21 14.07 8.14 41.39
N LEU A 22 14.32 8.31 42.68
CA LEU A 22 14.36 9.61 43.35
C LEU A 22 15.68 10.31 42.99
N SER A 23 15.57 11.44 42.30
CA SER A 23 16.69 12.33 42.00
C SER A 23 17.00 13.20 43.22
N LEU A 24 18.16 12.97 43.85
CA LEU A 24 18.75 13.83 44.86
C LEU A 24 19.55 14.93 44.15
N TYR A 25 18.96 16.12 43.98
CA TYR A 25 19.72 17.32 43.61
C TYR A 25 20.18 18.06 44.86
N SER A 26 21.50 18.03 45.09
CA SER A 26 22.21 18.88 46.04
C SER A 26 22.29 20.31 45.49
N ARG A 27 21.87 21.28 46.29
CA ARG A 27 21.99 22.72 46.03
C ARG A 27 23.45 23.14 46.15
N ALA A 28 24.04 23.64 45.06
CA ALA A 28 25.20 24.51 45.11
C ALA A 28 24.79 25.90 44.62
N SER A 29 24.88 26.87 45.53
CA SER A 29 24.60 28.29 45.34
C SER A 29 25.85 28.98 44.80
N THR A 30 25.77 29.57 43.61
CA THR A 30 26.74 30.57 43.16
C THR A 30 26.01 31.74 42.53
N THR A 31 26.05 32.86 43.25
CA THR A 31 25.53 34.17 42.85
C THR A 31 26.34 34.75 41.69
N LEU A 32 25.70 35.02 40.56
CA LEU A 32 26.22 35.88 39.49
C LEU A 32 25.23 37.01 39.23
N ARG A 33 25.71 38.25 39.41
CA ARG A 33 25.01 39.51 39.19
C ARG A 33 24.67 39.68 37.71
N THR A 34 23.40 39.94 37.40
CA THR A 34 22.96 40.40 36.07
C THR A 34 22.78 41.92 36.08
N SER A 35 23.58 42.62 35.27
CA SER A 35 23.33 44.00 34.85
C SER A 35 22.40 43.97 33.62
N HIS A 36 21.20 44.50 33.76
CA HIS A 36 20.25 44.66 32.66
C HIS A 36 20.64 45.86 31.77
N SER A 37 20.85 45.64 30.48
CA SER A 37 20.73 46.65 29.44
C SER A 37 19.82 46.12 28.32
N LEU A 38 18.76 46.86 28.03
CA LEU A 38 17.77 46.57 26.99
C LEU A 38 18.32 46.97 25.60
N PRO A 39 18.05 46.22 24.52
CA PRO A 39 18.36 46.66 23.16
C PRO A 39 17.25 47.60 22.60
N PRO A 40 17.57 48.50 21.65
CA PRO A 40 16.60 49.45 21.10
C PRO A 40 15.70 48.81 20.02
N PRO A 41 14.55 49.41 19.69
CA PRO A 41 13.55 48.81 18.80
C PRO A 41 13.93 48.89 17.32
N PHE A 42 13.59 47.83 16.59
CA PHE A 42 13.77 47.67 15.15
C PHE A 42 12.95 48.67 14.33
N ARG A 43 13.61 49.29 13.32
CA ARG A 43 12.98 50.12 12.29
C ARG A 43 12.28 49.25 11.24
N SER A 44 11.07 49.67 10.87
CA SER A 44 10.20 49.10 9.82
C SER A 44 10.68 49.43 8.40
N LEU A 45 10.70 48.44 7.51
CA LEU A 45 10.75 48.60 6.04
C LEU A 45 9.87 47.53 5.35
N PRO A 46 9.42 47.75 4.09
CA PRO A 46 8.02 47.55 3.73
C PRO A 46 7.66 46.19 3.11
N ARG A 47 6.38 45.84 3.30
CA ARG A 47 5.60 44.77 2.65
C ARG A 47 5.95 44.61 1.17
N ARG A 48 6.38 43.41 0.77
CA ARG A 48 6.21 42.91 -0.61
C ARG A 48 5.11 41.84 -0.64
N ARG A 49 4.23 42.01 -1.63
CA ARG A 49 2.91 41.40 -1.76
C ARG A 49 3.01 39.92 -2.17
N CYS A 50 2.09 39.16 -1.59
CA CYS A 50 1.62 37.85 -2.04
C CYS A 50 1.00 37.96 -3.45
N LEU A 51 1.28 37.00 -4.32
CA LEU A 51 0.59 36.77 -5.58
C LEU A 51 0.17 35.29 -5.64
N CYS A 52 -1.09 35.04 -5.27
CA CYS A 52 -1.82 33.87 -5.72
C CYS A 52 -2.59 34.27 -6.97
N THR A 53 -2.27 33.66 -8.12
CA THR A 53 -3.03 33.86 -9.36
C THR A 53 -3.90 32.64 -9.61
N VAL A 54 -5.20 32.81 -9.38
CA VAL A 54 -6.26 31.98 -9.96
C VAL A 54 -6.41 32.41 -11.41
N ILE A 55 -6.34 31.47 -12.37
CA ILE A 55 -6.70 31.72 -13.77
C ILE A 55 -7.86 30.80 -14.14
N THR A 56 -9.05 31.40 -14.23
CA THR A 56 -10.19 30.94 -15.02
C THR A 56 -10.50 32.06 -16.01
N GLY A 57 -10.61 31.72 -17.29
CA GLY A 57 -10.90 32.70 -18.33
C GLY A 57 -10.81 32.10 -19.73
N ALA A 58 -11.96 31.70 -20.24
CA ALA A 58 -12.18 31.19 -21.58
C ALA A 58 -11.85 32.22 -22.68
N LEU A 59 -11.36 31.73 -23.83
CA LEU A 59 -11.43 32.45 -25.10
C LEU A 59 -12.11 31.55 -26.14
N TYR A 60 -13.12 32.14 -26.77
CA TYR A 60 -14.03 31.58 -27.74
C TYR A 60 -13.58 31.99 -29.15
N SER A 61 -13.52 31.04 -30.07
CA SER A 61 -13.41 31.19 -31.53
C SER A 61 -13.49 29.76 -32.08
N GLY A 62 -14.38 29.32 -32.95
CA GLY A 62 -15.41 29.93 -33.77
C GLY A 62 -15.57 28.99 -34.96
N GLU A 63 -16.63 28.16 -35.00
CA GLU A 63 -17.25 27.64 -36.23
C GLU A 63 -18.45 26.75 -35.88
N ARG A 64 -19.59 27.03 -36.51
CA ARG A 64 -20.91 26.51 -36.14
C ARG A 64 -21.46 25.71 -37.32
N THR A 65 -21.32 24.39 -37.29
CA THR A 65 -22.01 23.49 -38.22
C THR A 65 -23.24 22.88 -37.52
N LYS A 66 -24.43 23.14 -38.07
CA LYS A 66 -25.72 22.61 -37.57
C LYS A 66 -25.71 21.08 -37.62
N ARG A 67 -25.94 20.42 -36.48
CA ARG A 67 -26.38 19.03 -36.40
C ARG A 67 -27.73 18.98 -35.70
N GLU A 68 -28.68 18.27 -36.31
CA GLU A 68 -30.04 18.07 -35.84
C GLU A 68 -30.06 17.42 -34.45
N LEU A 69 -30.84 18.00 -33.54
CA LEU A 69 -31.07 17.51 -32.19
C LEU A 69 -32.17 16.45 -32.24
N VAL A 70 -31.77 15.18 -32.11
CA VAL A 70 -32.67 14.11 -31.71
C VAL A 70 -32.97 14.30 -30.22
N GLU A 71 -34.22 14.64 -29.87
CA GLU A 71 -34.66 14.75 -28.49
C GLU A 71 -34.55 13.40 -27.77
N LYS A 72 -33.57 13.28 -26.87
CA LYS A 72 -33.57 12.24 -25.83
C LYS A 72 -34.35 12.77 -24.62
N PRO A 73 -35.23 11.96 -24.00
CA PRO A 73 -35.97 12.40 -22.83
C PRO A 73 -34.97 12.72 -21.71
N ARG A 74 -35.14 13.90 -21.09
CA ARG A 74 -34.36 14.38 -19.95
C ARG A 74 -34.58 13.44 -18.76
N GLY A 75 -33.71 12.43 -18.63
CA GLY A 75 -33.48 11.78 -17.35
C GLY A 75 -32.80 12.79 -16.42
N GLU A 76 -33.34 12.97 -15.23
CA GLU A 76 -32.77 13.77 -14.16
C GLU A 76 -31.36 13.27 -13.81
N LEU A 77 -30.34 13.77 -14.50
CA LEU A 77 -28.95 13.63 -14.09
C LEU A 77 -28.61 14.73 -13.07
N GLY A 78 -29.35 14.73 -11.97
CA GLY A 78 -28.99 15.45 -10.75
C GLY A 78 -27.99 14.60 -9.97
N GLU A 79 -26.74 15.02 -9.97
CA GLU A 79 -25.59 14.39 -9.32
C GLU A 79 -25.87 14.04 -7.85
N ARG A 80 -26.20 12.77 -7.59
CA ARG A 80 -25.87 12.12 -6.32
C ARG A 80 -24.67 11.24 -6.58
N VAL A 81 -23.56 11.45 -5.88
CA VAL A 81 -22.51 10.45 -5.77
C VAL A 81 -23.20 9.18 -5.26
N GLY A 82 -23.28 8.14 -6.11
CA GLY A 82 -23.94 6.89 -5.74
C GLY A 82 -23.34 6.35 -4.44
N GLU A 83 -24.18 5.82 -3.55
CA GLU A 83 -23.70 5.24 -2.28
C GLU A 83 -22.59 4.22 -2.56
N PHE A 84 -21.56 4.24 -1.71
CA PHE A 84 -20.48 3.27 -1.80
C PHE A 84 -21.03 1.85 -1.57
N ARG A 85 -21.21 1.10 -2.66
CA ARG A 85 -21.66 -0.29 -2.61
C ARG A 85 -20.47 -1.19 -2.30
N ARG A 86 -20.30 -1.52 -1.02
CA ARG A 86 -19.29 -2.49 -0.58
C ARG A 86 -19.62 -3.88 -1.16
N ARG A 87 -18.69 -4.46 -1.91
CA ARG A 87 -18.79 -5.87 -2.32
C ARG A 87 -18.68 -6.80 -1.12
N LEU A 88 -19.44 -7.90 -1.14
CA LEU A 88 -19.30 -8.97 -0.16
C LEU A 88 -17.95 -9.67 -0.35
N LYS A 89 -17.13 -9.72 0.71
CA LYS A 89 -15.82 -10.39 0.70
C LYS A 89 -15.94 -11.83 1.17
N ILE A 90 -15.08 -12.71 0.67
CA ILE A 90 -15.02 -14.12 1.12
C ILE A 90 -14.72 -14.21 2.62
N ALA A 91 -13.88 -13.32 3.15
CA ALA A 91 -13.60 -13.21 4.58
C ALA A 91 -14.86 -12.93 5.44
N GLU A 92 -15.87 -12.24 4.91
CA GLU A 92 -17.11 -11.94 5.63
C GLU A 92 -18.10 -13.12 5.64
N ILE A 93 -17.86 -14.09 4.75
CA ILE A 93 -18.61 -15.35 4.69
C ILE A 93 -17.91 -16.38 5.57
N LYS A 94 -16.61 -16.62 5.34
CA LYS A 94 -15.87 -17.75 5.93
C LYS A 94 -14.99 -17.37 7.13
N GLY A 95 -14.79 -16.08 7.41
CA GLY A 95 -13.89 -15.62 8.48
C GLY A 95 -14.50 -15.62 9.88
N LYS A 96 -15.80 -15.88 10.00
CA LYS A 96 -16.48 -16.03 11.30
C LYS A 96 -16.26 -17.45 11.88
N PRO A 97 -16.45 -17.66 13.20
CA PRO A 97 -16.26 -18.98 13.82
C PRO A 97 -17.12 -20.11 13.23
N ASP A 98 -18.29 -19.77 12.68
CA ASP A 98 -19.20 -20.70 12.01
C ASP A 98 -18.77 -21.03 10.56
N GLU A 99 -17.71 -20.41 10.05
CA GLU A 99 -17.14 -20.55 8.69
C GLU A 99 -18.18 -20.44 7.55
N GLY A 100 -19.25 -19.69 7.78
CA GLY A 100 -20.29 -19.42 6.80
C GLY A 100 -21.57 -20.25 6.95
N LEU A 101 -21.67 -21.14 7.93
CA LEU A 101 -22.89 -21.92 8.20
C LEU A 101 -24.12 -21.04 8.47
N GLY A 102 -23.96 -19.89 9.13
CA GLY A 102 -25.04 -18.93 9.36
C GLY A 102 -25.57 -18.23 8.10
N ARG A 103 -24.99 -18.50 6.93
CA ARG A 103 -25.43 -17.96 5.63
C ARG A 103 -26.05 -19.03 4.72
N VAL A 104 -26.20 -20.28 5.18
CA VAL A 104 -26.83 -21.34 4.38
C VAL A 104 -28.24 -20.93 3.93
N GLY A 105 -28.56 -21.22 2.67
CA GLY A 105 -29.82 -20.84 2.00
C GLY A 105 -29.83 -19.40 1.46
N GLN A 106 -28.82 -18.58 1.77
CA GLN A 106 -28.73 -17.22 1.22
C GLN A 106 -28.19 -17.26 -0.21
N SER A 107 -28.81 -16.48 -1.10
CA SER A 107 -28.21 -16.21 -2.40
C SER A 107 -27.21 -15.06 -2.31
N ILE A 108 -25.98 -15.30 -2.75
CA ILE A 108 -24.88 -14.34 -2.68
C ILE A 108 -24.13 -14.29 -4.01
N ALA A 109 -23.42 -13.18 -4.23
CA ALA A 109 -22.46 -13.04 -5.30
C ALA A 109 -21.05 -12.84 -4.74
N VAL A 110 -20.08 -13.55 -5.30
CA VAL A 110 -18.66 -13.38 -4.99
C VAL A 110 -17.87 -13.08 -6.26
N MET A 111 -16.85 -12.24 -6.12
CA MET A 111 -15.96 -11.83 -7.21
C MET A 111 -14.53 -12.12 -6.81
N GLY A 112 -13.73 -12.65 -7.74
CA GLY A 112 -12.33 -12.91 -7.48
C GLY A 112 -11.64 -13.61 -8.63
N TRP A 113 -10.50 -14.21 -8.33
CA TRP A 113 -9.69 -14.96 -9.28
C TRP A 113 -9.85 -16.46 -9.05
N VAL A 114 -9.95 -17.20 -10.15
CA VAL A 114 -9.97 -18.66 -10.15
C VAL A 114 -8.61 -19.17 -9.72
N ARG A 115 -8.57 -19.89 -8.60
CA ARG A 115 -7.36 -20.51 -8.05
C ARG A 115 -7.14 -21.90 -8.59
N THR A 116 -8.22 -22.67 -8.72
CA THR A 116 -8.22 -24.00 -9.33
C THR A 116 -9.56 -24.25 -9.99
N LEU A 117 -9.54 -24.96 -11.11
CA LEU A 117 -10.73 -25.45 -11.79
C LEU A 117 -10.56 -26.96 -11.97
N ARG A 118 -11.57 -27.73 -11.56
CA ARG A 118 -11.61 -29.19 -11.73
C ARG A 118 -12.92 -29.56 -12.39
N VAL A 119 -12.85 -29.93 -13.65
CA VAL A 119 -14.00 -30.40 -14.43
C VAL A 119 -14.13 -31.90 -14.23
N GLN A 120 -15.30 -32.37 -13.79
CA GLN A 120 -15.68 -33.79 -13.77
C GLN A 120 -16.83 -34.00 -14.77
N SER A 121 -17.24 -35.25 -14.97
CA SER A 121 -18.24 -35.61 -15.99
C SER A 121 -19.60 -34.92 -15.82
N SER A 122 -20.05 -34.68 -14.58
CA SER A 122 -21.34 -34.05 -14.30
C SER A 122 -21.27 -32.72 -13.55
N VAL A 123 -20.14 -32.43 -12.89
CA VAL A 123 -20.00 -31.28 -12.00
C VAL A 123 -18.60 -30.67 -12.16
N THR A 124 -18.54 -29.35 -12.18
CA THR A 124 -17.29 -28.60 -12.14
C THR A 124 -17.10 -27.95 -10.77
N PHE A 125 -15.93 -28.17 -10.17
CA PHE A 125 -15.50 -27.55 -8.92
C PHE A 125 -14.52 -26.42 -9.22
N MET A 126 -14.93 -25.19 -8.93
CA MET A 126 -14.12 -23.99 -9.09
C MET A 126 -13.81 -23.37 -7.73
N GLU A 127 -12.55 -23.09 -7.44
CA GLU A 127 -12.16 -22.35 -6.24
C GLU A 127 -11.86 -20.89 -6.59
N VAL A 128 -12.57 -19.96 -5.95
CA VAL A 128 -12.39 -18.51 -6.14
C VAL A 128 -11.75 -17.89 -4.91
N ASN A 129 -10.80 -16.97 -5.11
CA ASN A 129 -10.21 -16.17 -4.05
C ASN A 129 -10.23 -14.68 -4.42
N ASP A 130 -10.62 -13.84 -3.46
CA ASP A 130 -10.75 -12.38 -3.65
C ASP A 130 -9.65 -11.58 -2.92
N GLY A 131 -8.67 -12.27 -2.32
CA GLY A 131 -7.57 -11.71 -1.53
C GLY A 131 -7.91 -11.35 -0.08
N SER A 132 -9.20 -11.36 0.30
CA SER A 132 -9.65 -10.91 1.63
C SER A 132 -9.21 -11.82 2.77
N CYS A 133 -9.07 -13.12 2.51
CA CYS A 133 -8.56 -14.10 3.47
C CYS A 133 -7.71 -15.17 2.77
N LEU A 134 -7.15 -16.09 3.56
CA LEU A 134 -6.41 -17.24 3.04
C LEU A 134 -7.34 -18.28 2.39
N SER A 135 -8.53 -18.46 2.96
CA SER A 135 -9.51 -19.44 2.50
C SER A 135 -10.13 -19.08 1.15
N ASN A 136 -10.34 -20.09 0.30
CA ASN A 136 -11.08 -19.96 -0.96
C ASN A 136 -12.58 -20.20 -0.75
N MET A 137 -13.39 -19.68 -1.66
CA MET A 137 -14.79 -20.08 -1.82
C MET A 137 -14.87 -21.19 -2.87
N GLN A 138 -15.35 -22.37 -2.47
CA GLN A 138 -15.65 -23.45 -3.41
C GLN A 138 -16.99 -23.15 -4.07
N CYS A 139 -17.00 -23.17 -5.40
CA CYS A 139 -18.14 -22.95 -6.26
C CYS A 139 -18.40 -24.25 -7.03
N VAL A 140 -19.62 -24.77 -6.92
CA VAL A 140 -20.07 -25.99 -7.58
C VAL A 140 -20.95 -25.60 -8.75
N LEU A 141 -20.57 -26.00 -9.95
CA LEU A 141 -21.25 -25.68 -11.20
C LEU A 141 -21.74 -26.97 -11.86
N GLY A 142 -23.04 -27.04 -12.15
CA GLY A 142 -23.60 -28.05 -13.06
C GLY A 142 -23.77 -27.48 -14.47
N SER A 143 -24.19 -28.32 -15.42
CA SER A 143 -24.43 -27.91 -16.82
C SER A 143 -25.62 -26.96 -16.97
N GLU A 144 -26.50 -26.90 -15.97
CA GLU A 144 -27.67 -26.02 -15.93
C GLU A 144 -27.35 -24.55 -15.58
N VAL A 145 -26.10 -24.26 -15.21
CA VAL A 145 -25.69 -22.91 -14.75
C VAL A 145 -25.68 -21.91 -15.91
N GLU A 146 -26.27 -20.73 -15.70
CA GLU A 146 -26.21 -19.63 -16.67
C GLU A 146 -24.74 -19.18 -16.85
N GLY A 147 -24.23 -19.28 -18.09
CA GLY A 147 -22.84 -18.94 -18.42
C GLY A 147 -21.85 -20.11 -18.34
N TYR A 148 -22.32 -21.34 -18.16
CA TYR A 148 -21.46 -22.54 -18.09
C TYR A 148 -20.70 -22.83 -19.40
N ASP A 149 -21.21 -22.38 -20.53
CA ASP A 149 -20.55 -22.40 -21.86
C ASP A 149 -19.16 -21.74 -21.84
N GLN A 150 -18.96 -20.72 -21.01
CA GLN A 150 -17.65 -20.07 -20.82
C GLN A 150 -16.64 -20.97 -20.11
N VAL A 151 -17.12 -21.92 -19.30
CA VAL A 151 -16.28 -22.93 -18.64
C VAL A 151 -15.98 -24.08 -19.61
N GLU A 152 -16.98 -24.57 -20.33
CA GLU A 152 -16.81 -25.65 -21.33
C GLU A 152 -15.89 -25.24 -22.48
N SER A 153 -16.01 -24.01 -22.97
CA SER A 153 -15.13 -23.46 -24.02
C SER A 153 -13.68 -23.26 -23.56
N GLY A 154 -13.38 -23.46 -22.27
CA GLY A 154 -12.05 -23.22 -21.69
C GLY A 154 -11.71 -21.74 -21.47
N SER A 155 -12.67 -20.83 -21.65
CA SER A 155 -12.45 -19.38 -21.42
C SER A 155 -12.21 -19.06 -19.94
N VAL A 156 -12.83 -19.82 -19.03
CA VAL A 156 -12.57 -19.76 -17.59
C VAL A 156 -11.42 -20.70 -17.26
N SER A 157 -10.25 -20.14 -16.92
CA SER A 157 -9.03 -20.89 -16.58
C SER A 157 -8.42 -20.40 -15.27
N THR A 158 -7.38 -21.09 -14.79
CA THR A 158 -6.67 -20.66 -13.57
C THR A 158 -6.06 -19.27 -13.79
N GLY A 159 -6.33 -18.34 -12.88
CA GLY A 159 -5.92 -16.93 -13.00
C GLY A 159 -6.98 -16.01 -13.59
N ALA A 160 -8.05 -16.55 -14.18
CA ALA A 160 -9.15 -15.76 -14.74
C ALA A 160 -9.93 -15.05 -13.63
N SER A 161 -10.47 -13.87 -13.94
CA SER A 161 -11.35 -13.13 -13.02
C SER A 161 -12.81 -13.40 -13.34
N VAL A 162 -13.58 -13.74 -12.31
CA VAL A 162 -14.98 -14.14 -12.45
C VAL A 162 -15.87 -13.42 -11.44
N TRP A 163 -17.11 -13.21 -11.84
CA TRP A 163 -18.24 -12.92 -10.96
C TRP A 163 -19.12 -14.16 -10.94
N VAL A 164 -19.41 -14.67 -9.74
CA VAL A 164 -20.28 -15.85 -9.59
C VAL A 164 -21.38 -15.55 -8.58
N GLN A 165 -22.61 -15.92 -8.94
CA GLN A 165 -23.78 -15.81 -8.09
C GLN A 165 -24.37 -17.20 -7.87
N GLY A 166 -24.73 -17.49 -6.64
CA GLY A 166 -25.25 -18.79 -6.26
C GLY A 166 -25.90 -18.78 -4.89
N GLU A 167 -26.17 -19.96 -4.38
CA GLU A 167 -26.75 -20.19 -3.06
C GLU A 167 -25.73 -20.89 -2.16
N VAL A 168 -25.58 -20.41 -0.93
CA VAL A 168 -24.69 -21.04 0.05
C VAL A 168 -25.34 -22.30 0.58
N VAL A 169 -24.65 -23.42 0.46
CA VAL A 169 -25.12 -24.73 0.94
C VAL A 169 -24.07 -25.36 1.85
N PRO A 170 -24.47 -26.25 2.78
CA PRO A 170 -23.52 -27.06 3.52
C PRO A 170 -22.70 -27.91 2.54
N SER A 171 -21.39 -27.88 2.71
CA SER A 171 -20.50 -28.66 1.84
C SER A 171 -20.58 -30.14 2.18
N GLN A 172 -20.65 -30.98 1.16
CA GLN A 172 -20.54 -32.44 1.33
C GLN A 172 -19.10 -32.91 1.56
N GLY A 173 -18.11 -32.07 1.23
CA GLY A 173 -16.69 -32.37 1.42
C GLY A 173 -16.18 -32.04 2.82
N SER A 174 -15.20 -32.79 3.31
CA SER A 174 -14.63 -32.62 4.65
C SER A 174 -13.68 -31.42 4.82
N LYS A 175 -13.27 -30.77 3.72
CA LYS A 175 -12.27 -29.68 3.74
C LYS A 175 -12.87 -28.28 3.96
N GLN A 176 -14.18 -28.14 3.86
CA GLN A 176 -14.87 -26.86 4.05
C GLN A 176 -16.27 -27.11 4.59
N LYS A 177 -16.80 -26.18 5.41
CA LYS A 177 -18.15 -26.30 5.98
C LYS A 177 -19.26 -25.90 5.01
N VAL A 178 -18.98 -24.95 4.12
CA VAL A 178 -19.94 -24.45 3.12
C VAL A 178 -19.31 -24.35 1.74
N GLU A 179 -20.17 -24.42 0.73
CA GLU A 179 -19.86 -24.20 -0.67
C GLU A 179 -20.97 -23.39 -1.35
N LEU A 180 -20.67 -22.84 -2.53
CA LEU A 180 -21.61 -22.03 -3.30
C LEU A 180 -22.14 -22.88 -4.46
N LYS A 181 -23.42 -23.26 -4.42
CA LYS A 181 -24.10 -23.86 -5.59
C LYS A 181 -24.41 -22.74 -6.57
N VAL A 182 -23.66 -22.69 -7.67
CA VAL A 182 -23.70 -21.57 -8.61
C VAL A 182 -25.00 -21.60 -9.40
N LYS A 183 -25.60 -20.44 -9.61
CA LYS A 183 -26.75 -20.23 -10.50
C LYS A 183 -26.34 -19.47 -11.77
N LYS A 184 -25.38 -18.54 -11.65
CA LYS A 184 -24.85 -17.74 -12.75
C LYS A 184 -23.36 -17.48 -12.61
N ILE A 185 -22.62 -17.56 -13.72
CA ILE A 185 -21.21 -17.20 -13.83
C ILE A 185 -20.99 -16.21 -14.97
N VAL A 186 -20.16 -15.20 -14.72
CA VAL A 186 -19.73 -14.22 -15.71
C VAL A 186 -18.21 -14.10 -15.67
N LEU A 187 -17.57 -14.36 -16.81
CA LEU A 187 -16.15 -14.07 -17.00
C LEU A 187 -15.94 -12.56 -17.13
N LEU A 188 -15.16 -11.99 -16.20
CA LEU A 188 -14.80 -10.58 -16.23
C LEU A 188 -13.49 -10.33 -16.99
N GLY A 189 -12.60 -11.32 -16.98
CA GLY A 189 -11.28 -11.21 -17.59
C GLY A 189 -10.64 -12.57 -17.79
N LYS A 190 -10.24 -12.83 -19.03
CA LYS A 190 -9.54 -14.05 -19.44
C LYS A 190 -8.15 -14.10 -18.80
N SER A 191 -7.65 -15.32 -18.60
CA SER A 191 -6.25 -15.54 -18.21
C SER A 191 -5.51 -16.21 -19.34
N ASP A 192 -4.33 -15.68 -19.64
CA ASP A 192 -3.44 -16.24 -20.65
C ASP A 192 -2.89 -17.62 -20.19
N PRO A 193 -2.70 -18.60 -21.09
CA PRO A 193 -2.09 -19.89 -20.75
C PRO A 193 -0.68 -19.79 -20.14
N SER A 194 0.06 -18.70 -20.43
CA SER A 194 1.37 -18.40 -19.85
C SER A 194 1.32 -17.94 -18.38
N TYR A 195 0.13 -17.94 -17.76
CA TYR A 195 -0.03 -17.54 -16.36
C TYR A 195 0.92 -18.32 -15.43
N PRO A 196 1.85 -17.63 -14.74
CA PRO A 196 3.00 -18.29 -14.10
C PRO A 196 2.66 -18.96 -12.76
N ILE A 197 1.50 -18.66 -12.15
CA ILE A 197 1.10 -19.18 -10.84
C ILE A 197 0.13 -20.35 -11.03
N GLN A 198 0.67 -21.48 -11.47
CA GLN A 198 -0.08 -22.72 -11.59
C GLN A 198 -0.22 -23.43 -10.23
N LYS A 199 -1.02 -24.51 -10.16
CA LYS A 199 -1.17 -25.38 -8.98
C LYS A 199 0.06 -26.28 -8.77
N LYS A 200 1.25 -25.69 -8.77
CA LYS A 200 2.54 -26.34 -8.52
C LYS A 200 3.32 -25.51 -7.52
N ARG A 201 4.28 -26.13 -6.84
CA ARG A 201 5.19 -25.41 -5.95
C ARG A 201 6.10 -24.53 -6.79
N VAL A 202 6.18 -23.25 -6.43
CA VAL A 202 7.01 -22.25 -7.09
C VAL A 202 8.01 -21.69 -6.07
N SER A 203 9.26 -21.50 -6.47
CA SER A 203 10.29 -20.94 -5.59
C SER A 203 10.04 -19.47 -5.27
N LYS A 204 10.59 -18.96 -4.17
CA LYS A 204 10.46 -17.55 -3.81
C LYS A 204 11.23 -16.67 -4.81
N GLU A 205 12.34 -17.18 -5.34
CA GLU A 205 13.20 -16.56 -6.35
C GLU A 205 12.43 -16.31 -7.63
N PHE A 206 11.71 -17.31 -8.15
CA PHE A 206 10.84 -17.13 -9.31
C PHE A 206 9.70 -16.15 -9.01
N LEU A 207 9.09 -16.21 -7.82
CA LEU A 207 8.03 -15.26 -7.46
C LEU A 207 8.54 -13.81 -7.33
N ARG A 208 9.83 -13.58 -7.08
CA ARG A 208 10.43 -12.23 -7.15
C ARG A 208 10.45 -11.68 -8.58
N THR A 209 10.66 -12.52 -9.60
CA THR A 209 10.62 -12.07 -11.02
C THR A 209 9.19 -11.74 -11.48
N LYS A 210 8.18 -12.27 -10.79
CA LYS A 210 6.74 -11.99 -11.02
C LYS A 210 6.11 -11.26 -9.84
N ALA A 211 6.78 -10.22 -9.33
CA ALA A 211 6.37 -9.48 -8.13
C ALA A 211 4.94 -8.90 -8.20
N HIS A 212 4.46 -8.53 -9.39
CA HIS A 212 3.11 -8.03 -9.62
C HIS A 212 2.01 -9.11 -9.44
N LEU A 213 2.33 -10.40 -9.60
CA LEU A 213 1.39 -11.51 -9.43
C LEU A 213 1.54 -12.25 -8.12
N ARG A 214 2.73 -12.25 -7.50
CA ARG A 214 3.00 -13.02 -6.28
C ARG A 214 2.00 -12.79 -5.13
N PRO A 215 1.38 -11.60 -4.91
CA PRO A 215 0.38 -11.42 -3.85
C PRO A 215 -0.84 -12.34 -3.98
N ARG A 216 -1.08 -12.91 -5.18
CA ARG A 216 -2.13 -13.92 -5.42
C ARG A 216 -1.76 -15.31 -4.89
N THR A 217 -0.55 -15.52 -4.40
CA THR A 217 -0.13 -16.76 -3.73
C THR A 217 -0.50 -16.73 -2.24
N ASN A 218 -0.62 -17.90 -1.62
CA ASN A 218 -0.97 -18.02 -0.21
C ASN A 218 0.03 -17.30 0.70
N THR A 219 1.33 -17.50 0.46
CA THR A 219 2.41 -16.93 1.28
C THR A 219 2.44 -15.41 1.19
N PHE A 220 2.53 -14.84 -0.02
CA PHE A 220 2.65 -13.39 -0.16
C PHE A 220 1.35 -12.65 0.13
N GLY A 221 0.19 -13.27 -0.11
CA GLY A 221 -1.09 -12.73 0.34
C GLY A 221 -1.18 -12.67 1.87
N ALA A 222 -0.68 -13.69 2.58
CA ALA A 222 -0.59 -13.67 4.04
C ALA A 222 0.40 -12.61 4.54
N VAL A 223 1.60 -12.53 3.95
CA VAL A 223 2.62 -11.51 4.29
C VAL A 223 2.05 -10.09 4.13
N ALA A 224 1.34 -9.81 3.03
CA ALA A 224 0.73 -8.50 2.80
C ALA A 224 -0.32 -8.15 3.87
N ARG A 225 -1.20 -9.10 4.23
CA ARG A 225 -2.20 -8.87 5.29
C ARG A 225 -1.57 -8.69 6.67
N VAL A 226 -0.52 -9.44 6.99
CA VAL A 226 0.23 -9.27 8.25
C VAL A 226 0.93 -7.92 8.29
N ARG A 227 1.61 -7.51 7.19
CA ARG A 227 2.24 -6.18 7.10
C ARG A 227 1.23 -5.06 7.30
N ASN A 228 0.03 -5.17 6.71
CA ASN A 228 -1.06 -4.22 6.92
C ASN A 228 -1.49 -4.17 8.40
N ALA A 229 -1.68 -5.33 9.04
CA ALA A 229 -2.07 -5.39 10.45
C ALA A 229 -1.00 -4.78 11.37
N LEU A 230 0.28 -5.03 11.09
CA LEU A 230 1.40 -4.44 11.82
C LEU A 230 1.44 -2.91 11.66
N ALA A 231 1.33 -2.40 10.43
CA ALA A 231 1.29 -0.96 10.20
C ALA A 231 0.13 -0.28 10.93
N PHE A 232 -1.07 -0.87 10.85
CA PHE A 232 -2.24 -0.39 11.59
C PHE A 232 -2.03 -0.42 13.11
N ALA A 233 -1.46 -1.51 13.65
CA ALA A 233 -1.18 -1.64 15.07
C ALA A 233 -0.14 -0.62 15.55
N THR A 234 0.89 -0.33 14.75
CA THR A 234 1.89 0.71 15.04
C THR A 234 1.23 2.09 15.14
N HIS A 235 0.44 2.48 14.12
CA HIS A 235 -0.28 3.76 14.17
C HIS A 235 -1.26 3.83 15.34
N LYS A 236 -2.00 2.74 15.58
CA LYS A 236 -2.95 2.66 16.69
C LYS A 236 -2.24 2.87 18.04
N PHE A 237 -1.13 2.16 18.28
CA PHE A 237 -0.36 2.29 19.51
C PHE A 237 0.07 3.73 19.75
N PHE A 238 0.71 4.38 18.77
CA PHE A 238 1.19 5.75 18.94
C PHE A 238 0.04 6.74 19.15
N GLN A 239 -1.04 6.64 18.37
CA GLN A 239 -2.20 7.52 18.51
C GLN A 239 -2.94 7.34 19.84
N GLU A 240 -3.12 6.11 20.32
CA GLU A 240 -3.74 5.84 21.63
C GLU A 240 -2.90 6.36 22.81
N ASN A 241 -1.60 6.56 22.61
CA ASN A 241 -0.68 7.13 23.60
C ASN A 241 -0.40 8.62 23.39
N GLY A 242 -1.17 9.31 22.54
CA GLY A 242 -1.08 10.76 22.36
C GLY A 242 0.06 11.26 21.45
N PHE A 243 0.79 10.36 20.78
CA PHE A 243 1.84 10.75 19.84
C PHE A 243 1.26 11.32 18.54
N VAL A 244 1.91 12.35 18.01
CA VAL A 244 1.57 12.95 16.72
C VAL A 244 2.41 12.34 15.60
N TRP A 245 1.74 11.84 14.55
CA TRP A 245 2.44 11.38 13.35
C TRP A 245 2.97 12.58 12.56
N VAL A 246 4.27 12.56 12.25
CA VAL A 246 4.93 13.58 11.45
C VAL A 246 5.46 12.96 10.16
N SER A 247 5.10 13.56 9.02
CA SER A 247 5.67 13.22 7.72
C SER A 247 6.99 13.98 7.53
N SER A 248 8.11 13.31 7.79
CA SER A 248 9.44 13.87 7.55
C SER A 248 9.74 13.96 6.05
N PRO A 249 10.47 15.00 5.58
CA PRO A 249 10.90 15.10 4.19
C PRO A 249 11.71 13.87 3.74
N ILE A 250 11.46 13.41 2.51
CA ILE A 250 12.21 12.30 1.90
C ILE A 250 13.48 12.83 1.20
N ILE A 251 13.38 13.96 0.49
CA ILE A 251 14.52 14.60 -0.14
C ILE A 251 15.18 15.54 0.87
N THR A 252 16.47 15.38 1.09
CA THR A 252 17.25 16.10 2.09
C THR A 252 18.60 16.54 1.54
N ALA A 253 19.11 17.66 2.06
CA ALA A 253 20.50 18.07 1.85
C ALA A 253 21.38 17.74 3.07
N SER A 254 20.81 17.09 4.09
CA SER A 254 21.49 16.68 5.32
C SER A 254 21.71 15.19 5.33
N ASP A 255 22.91 14.77 5.71
CA ASP A 255 23.17 13.41 6.14
C ASP A 255 22.77 13.28 7.62
N CYS A 256 21.86 12.35 7.92
CA CYS A 256 21.37 12.11 9.28
C CYS A 256 22.28 11.16 10.06
N GLU A 257 23.00 10.25 9.38
CA GLU A 257 23.83 9.22 10.03
C GLU A 257 25.33 9.48 9.89
N GLY A 258 25.73 10.41 9.00
CA GLY A 258 27.09 10.96 8.91
C GLY A 258 28.15 10.03 8.32
N ALA A 259 27.76 8.84 7.84
CA ALA A 259 28.70 7.79 7.44
C ALA A 259 28.19 6.85 6.32
N GLY A 260 27.01 7.09 5.75
CA GLY A 260 26.38 6.19 4.78
C GLY A 260 26.41 6.73 3.35
N GLU A 261 26.54 5.84 2.36
CA GLU A 261 26.27 6.19 0.96
C GLU A 261 24.77 6.53 0.80
N GLN A 262 24.48 7.70 0.23
CA GLN A 262 23.12 8.19 -0.02
C GLN A 262 22.83 8.25 -1.52
N PHE A 263 21.57 8.00 -1.92
CA PHE A 263 21.17 8.20 -3.31
C PHE A 263 21.05 9.69 -3.61
N CYS A 264 21.77 10.16 -4.64
CA CYS A 264 21.68 11.52 -5.13
C CYS A 264 20.41 11.73 -5.97
N VAL A 265 19.74 12.86 -5.77
CA VAL A 265 18.56 13.30 -6.52
C VAL A 265 18.92 14.58 -7.24
N THR A 266 18.92 14.55 -8.58
CA THR A 266 19.33 15.67 -9.43
C THR A 266 18.45 15.78 -10.67
N THR A 267 18.28 17.02 -11.14
CA THR A 267 17.64 17.34 -12.43
C THR A 267 18.66 17.74 -13.50
N LEU A 268 19.94 17.83 -13.15
CA LEU A 268 21.02 18.20 -14.09
C LEU A 268 21.23 17.16 -15.18
N ILE A 269 20.82 15.90 -14.94
CA ILE A 269 20.89 14.82 -15.92
C ILE A 269 19.49 14.62 -16.54
N PRO A 270 19.30 14.97 -17.81
CA PRO A 270 18.01 14.81 -18.47
C PRO A 270 17.63 13.32 -18.57
N SER A 271 16.39 12.99 -18.18
CA SER A 271 15.87 11.61 -18.20
C SER A 271 15.18 11.22 -19.51
N SER A 272 14.95 12.18 -20.41
CA SER A 272 14.31 11.97 -21.71
C SER A 272 15.33 11.50 -22.73
N GLY A 273 15.26 10.24 -23.14
CA GLY A 273 16.04 9.68 -24.25
C GLY A 273 15.65 10.21 -25.64
N GLU A 274 15.21 11.46 -25.77
CA GLU A 274 14.87 12.07 -27.07
C GLU A 274 16.08 12.58 -27.84
N THR A 275 17.29 12.50 -27.30
CA THR A 275 18.52 12.66 -28.08
C THR A 275 19.59 11.73 -27.54
N THR A 276 20.05 10.79 -28.36
CA THR A 276 21.30 10.04 -28.17
C THR A 276 22.55 10.93 -28.15
N ASP A 277 22.37 12.24 -28.35
CA ASP A 277 23.40 13.28 -28.43
C ASP A 277 23.15 14.44 -27.43
N THR A 278 22.74 14.17 -26.19
CA THR A 278 22.99 15.15 -25.10
C THR A 278 24.38 14.88 -24.53
N PRO A 279 25.39 15.72 -24.82
CA PRO A 279 26.73 15.49 -24.27
C PRO A 279 26.69 15.62 -22.75
N LEU A 280 27.40 14.75 -22.04
CA LEU A 280 27.74 14.92 -20.62
C LEU A 280 28.38 16.29 -20.32
N ASP A 281 28.83 17.01 -21.36
CA ASP A 281 29.31 18.40 -21.30
C ASP A 281 28.22 19.44 -21.01
N THR A 282 26.94 19.05 -20.94
CA THR A 282 25.83 19.94 -20.56
C THR A 282 25.65 20.09 -19.05
N ILE A 283 26.28 19.24 -18.24
CA ILE A 283 26.24 19.40 -16.77
C ILE A 283 26.97 20.70 -16.41
N PRO A 284 26.30 21.67 -15.77
CA PRO A 284 26.92 22.93 -15.37
C PRO A 284 28.16 22.67 -14.51
N LYS A 285 29.27 23.32 -14.86
CA LYS A 285 30.53 23.24 -14.12
C LYS A 285 30.93 24.61 -13.62
N THR A 286 31.47 24.64 -12.42
CA THR A 286 32.18 25.79 -11.85
C THR A 286 33.48 26.05 -12.60
N ASN A 287 34.09 27.21 -12.37
CA ASN A 287 35.40 27.57 -12.93
C ASN A 287 36.52 26.56 -12.60
N ASN A 288 36.33 25.75 -11.54
CA ASN A 288 37.28 24.73 -11.11
C ASN A 288 37.00 23.35 -11.74
N GLY A 289 36.03 23.25 -12.67
CA GLY A 289 35.65 22.01 -13.34
C GLY A 289 34.74 21.07 -12.52
N LEU A 290 34.37 21.44 -11.29
CA LEU A 290 33.42 20.69 -10.45
C LEU A 290 31.98 21.00 -10.85
N ILE A 291 31.05 20.09 -10.57
CA ILE A 291 29.60 20.29 -10.81
C ILE A 291 29.11 21.55 -10.07
N ASP A 292 28.44 22.44 -10.79
CA ASP A 292 27.78 23.62 -10.24
C ASP A 292 26.35 23.26 -9.78
N TRP A 293 26.24 22.85 -8.52
CA TRP A 293 24.97 22.49 -7.88
C TRP A 293 24.00 23.66 -7.72
N SER A 294 24.45 24.92 -7.89
CA SER A 294 23.54 26.07 -7.83
C SER A 294 22.52 26.09 -8.96
N GLN A 295 22.81 25.37 -10.05
CA GLN A 295 21.94 25.19 -11.21
C GLN A 295 21.01 23.97 -11.10
N ASP A 296 21.16 23.15 -10.06
CA ASP A 296 20.24 22.03 -9.82
C ASP A 296 18.94 22.52 -9.16
N PHE A 297 17.92 21.66 -9.11
CA PHE A 297 16.57 22.01 -8.66
C PHE A 297 16.51 22.68 -7.28
N PHE A 298 17.32 22.22 -6.33
CA PHE A 298 17.37 22.77 -4.96
C PHE A 298 18.46 23.81 -4.75
N GLY A 299 19.23 24.15 -5.79
CA GLY A 299 20.40 25.04 -5.72
C GLY A 299 21.55 24.53 -4.84
N LYS A 300 21.51 23.24 -4.47
CA LYS A 300 22.51 22.52 -3.66
C LYS A 300 22.31 21.01 -3.85
N PRO A 301 23.31 20.18 -3.49
CA PRO A 301 23.16 18.72 -3.51
C PRO A 301 21.96 18.25 -2.68
N ALA A 302 21.19 17.32 -3.23
CA ALA A 302 20.02 16.73 -2.60
C ALA A 302 20.07 15.19 -2.71
N PHE A 303 19.54 14.54 -1.69
CA PHE A 303 19.65 13.09 -1.50
C PHE A 303 18.35 12.49 -0.97
N LEU A 304 18.17 11.20 -1.14
CA LEU A 304 17.13 10.45 -0.44
C LEU A 304 17.54 10.19 1.01
N THR A 305 16.63 10.45 1.94
CA THR A 305 16.91 10.36 3.38
C THR A 305 17.18 8.94 3.84
N VAL A 306 18.19 8.79 4.70
CA VAL A 306 18.49 7.55 5.42
C VAL A 306 17.64 7.41 6.69
N SER A 307 17.18 8.54 7.25
CA SER A 307 16.41 8.60 8.49
C SER A 307 15.70 9.95 8.64
N GLY A 308 14.46 9.92 9.14
CA GLY A 308 13.70 11.13 9.50
C GLY A 308 14.02 11.68 10.89
N GLN A 309 15.01 11.13 11.60
CA GLN A 309 15.29 11.41 13.01
C GLN A 309 15.53 12.90 13.30
N LEU A 310 16.44 13.56 12.56
CA LEU A 310 16.74 14.98 12.81
C LEU A 310 15.50 15.86 12.62
N ASN A 311 14.66 15.57 11.62
CA ASN A 311 13.38 16.25 11.47
C ASN A 311 12.46 15.94 12.67
N GLY A 312 12.39 14.67 13.08
CA GLY A 312 11.62 14.25 14.25
C GLY A 312 11.99 15.02 15.52
N GLU A 313 13.29 15.20 15.79
CA GLU A 313 13.78 15.97 16.94
C GLU A 313 13.26 17.42 16.92
N THR A 314 13.29 18.08 15.76
CA THR A 314 12.73 19.44 15.64
C THR A 314 11.24 19.48 15.99
N TYR A 315 10.45 18.51 15.52
CA TYR A 315 9.03 18.45 15.84
C TYR A 315 8.76 18.06 17.29
N ALA A 316 9.58 17.20 17.90
CA ALA A 316 9.44 16.82 19.30
C ALA A 316 9.57 18.05 20.23
N THR A 317 10.42 19.02 19.87
CA THR A 317 10.53 20.28 20.65
C THR A 317 9.26 21.15 20.61
N ALA A 318 8.38 20.96 19.61
CA ALA A 318 7.15 21.73 19.44
C ALA A 318 5.89 20.95 19.81
N LEU A 319 5.89 19.63 19.64
CA LEU A 319 4.72 18.75 19.77
C LEU A 319 4.86 17.72 20.90
N SER A 320 5.97 17.75 21.65
CA SER A 320 6.34 16.73 22.65
C SER A 320 6.56 15.37 22.01
N ASP A 321 5.51 14.55 21.96
CA ASP A 321 5.61 13.15 21.56
C ASP A 321 5.25 12.98 20.08
N ILE A 322 6.24 12.59 19.26
CA ILE A 322 6.07 12.41 17.81
C ILE A 322 6.57 11.04 17.36
N TYR A 323 6.11 10.62 16.17
CA TYR A 323 6.69 9.48 15.46
C TYR A 323 6.67 9.70 13.96
N THR A 324 7.64 9.12 13.26
CA THR A 324 7.67 9.05 11.80
C THR A 324 7.27 7.65 11.35
N PHE A 325 6.68 7.57 10.16
CA PHE A 325 6.34 6.31 9.49
C PHE A 325 6.40 6.58 7.99
N GLY A 326 7.56 6.35 7.39
CA GLY A 326 7.89 6.79 6.03
C GLY A 326 9.03 5.95 5.45
N PRO A 327 9.29 6.05 4.13
CA PRO A 327 10.38 5.31 3.51
C PRO A 327 11.73 5.91 3.88
N THR A 328 12.74 5.03 3.96
CA THR A 328 14.15 5.38 4.11
C THR A 328 14.99 4.60 3.10
N PHE A 329 16.14 5.16 2.75
CA PHE A 329 16.96 4.66 1.65
C PHE A 329 18.41 4.46 2.11
N ARG A 330 19.06 3.40 1.64
CA ARG A 330 20.49 3.14 1.85
C ARG A 330 21.14 2.77 0.53
N ALA A 331 22.16 3.51 0.11
CA ALA A 331 22.81 3.29 -1.18
C ALA A 331 24.02 2.34 -1.12
N GLU A 332 24.29 1.76 0.05
CA GLU A 332 25.37 0.79 0.22
C GLU A 332 25.21 -0.40 -0.76
N ASN A 333 26.28 -0.75 -1.47
CA ASN A 333 26.28 -1.87 -2.39
C ASN A 333 26.36 -3.22 -1.64
N SER A 334 25.26 -3.61 -1.00
CA SER A 334 25.18 -4.77 -0.11
C SER A 334 24.07 -5.74 -0.52
N ASN A 335 24.46 -6.81 -1.22
CA ASN A 335 23.53 -7.84 -1.70
C ASN A 335 23.40 -9.00 -0.71
N THR A 336 22.66 -8.79 0.39
CA THR A 336 22.40 -9.82 1.40
C THR A 336 20.92 -10.20 1.46
N SER A 337 20.59 -11.27 2.18
CA SER A 337 19.19 -11.71 2.38
C SER A 337 18.35 -10.78 3.28
N ARG A 338 18.98 -9.78 3.91
CA ARG A 338 18.34 -8.88 4.88
C ARG A 338 18.44 -7.40 4.52
N HIS A 339 19.17 -7.03 3.48
CA HIS A 339 19.33 -5.64 3.06
C HIS A 339 18.38 -5.29 1.90
N LEU A 340 17.86 -4.07 1.96
CA LEU A 340 17.07 -3.44 0.90
C LEU A 340 17.57 -2.01 0.75
N ALA A 341 17.65 -1.53 -0.48
CA ALA A 341 18.01 -0.14 -0.76
C ALA A 341 16.88 0.85 -0.39
N GLU A 342 15.63 0.37 -0.36
CA GLU A 342 14.44 1.10 0.06
C GLU A 342 13.65 0.24 1.06
N PHE A 343 13.32 0.81 2.22
CA PHE A 343 12.56 0.15 3.27
C PHE A 343 11.74 1.16 4.10
N TRP A 344 10.95 0.64 5.04
CA TRP A 344 10.03 1.36 5.92
C TRP A 344 10.13 0.75 7.32
#